data_AF-A0A1V4D9M0-F1
#
_entry.id   AF-A0A1V4D9M0-F1
#
_cell.length_a   1.000
_cell.length_b   1.000
_cell.length_c   1.000
_cell.angle_alpha   90.00
_cell.angle_beta   90.00
_cell.angle_gamma   90.00
#
_symmetry.space_group_name_H-M   'P 1'
#
loop_
_entity.id
_entity.type
_entity.pdbx_description
1 polymer ?
#
loop_
_entity_poly.entity_id
_entity_poly.type
_entity_poly.pdbx_seq_one_letter_code
_entity_poly.pdbx_strand_id
1 'polypeptide(L)'
;MSIPANGRTTTRRTGLSLPPDLPLSEWRHLGQQIHVIADSSAWWLGDWLIFGQDHYPDRYRQALKQTSLDYQTLRNYAWVARKFEPDRRRGKLSFQHHAEVAALAESEQEEWLTRAEEGGWTRNALRRQIRMWRQSPEAADESGVVQVSVVAERRIRWERAAEIAGLGLMDWIVQMLDEAADGPVPHIPGPAADPSALGA
;
A
#
# COMPACT_ATOMS: atom_id res chain seq x y z
N MET A 1 -38.22 34.53 -12.74
CA MET A 1 -37.93 33.09 -12.60
C MET A 1 -37.21 32.68 -13.87
N SER A 2 -35.88 32.80 -13.90
CA SER A 2 -35.09 32.58 -15.11
C SER A 2 -34.41 31.23 -15.01
N ILE A 3 -34.80 30.32 -15.90
CA ILE A 3 -34.06 29.08 -16.17
C ILE A 3 -32.92 29.46 -17.13
N PRO A 4 -31.64 29.38 -16.74
CA PRO A 4 -30.57 29.50 -17.72
C PRO A 4 -30.41 28.15 -18.42
N ALA A 5 -30.82 28.12 -19.68
CA ALA A 5 -30.45 27.11 -20.64
C ALA A 5 -28.93 27.19 -20.91
N ASN A 6 -28.14 26.42 -20.17
CA ASN A 6 -26.83 25.91 -20.60
C ASN A 6 -26.34 24.87 -19.58
N GLY A 7 -27.03 23.73 -19.52
CA GLY A 7 -26.67 22.62 -18.65
C GLY A 7 -25.40 21.93 -19.15
N ARG A 8 -24.23 22.48 -18.83
CA ARG A 8 -22.94 21.81 -19.02
C ARG A 8 -22.50 21.21 -17.69
N THR A 9 -21.92 20.02 -17.74
CA THR A 9 -21.21 19.43 -16.60
C THR A 9 -20.06 20.36 -16.20
N THR A 10 -20.04 20.79 -14.94
CA THR A 10 -18.93 21.60 -14.40
C THR A 10 -18.29 20.93 -13.20
N THR A 11 -16.97 20.86 -13.19
CA THR A 11 -16.16 20.29 -12.11
C THR A 11 -15.50 21.39 -11.29
N ARG A 12 -15.45 21.22 -9.97
CA ARG A 12 -14.68 22.02 -9.01
C ARG A 12 -13.96 21.06 -8.06
N ARG A 13 -12.95 21.56 -7.32
CA ARG A 13 -12.22 20.75 -6.33
C ARG A 13 -13.13 20.00 -5.35
N THR A 14 -14.28 20.57 -5.00
CA THR A 14 -15.20 20.06 -3.98
C THR A 14 -16.59 19.71 -4.52
N GLY A 15 -16.79 19.67 -5.84
CA GLY A 15 -18.13 19.42 -6.36
C GLY A 15 -18.19 19.12 -7.86
N LEU A 16 -19.18 18.32 -8.23
CA LEU A 16 -19.57 18.02 -9.59
C LEU A 16 -21.02 18.47 -9.77
N SER A 17 -21.26 19.43 -10.66
CA SER A 17 -22.62 19.87 -11.02
C SER A 17 -23.00 19.23 -12.35
N LEU A 18 -24.09 18.45 -12.32
CA LEU A 18 -24.63 17.74 -13.48
C LEU A 18 -25.89 18.44 -14.00
N PRO A 19 -26.13 18.43 -15.32
CA PRO A 19 -27.39 18.90 -15.89
C PRO A 19 -28.59 18.09 -15.35
N PRO A 20 -29.76 18.71 -15.13
CA PRO A 20 -30.93 18.01 -14.60
C PRO A 20 -31.44 16.90 -15.52
N ASP A 21 -31.28 17.07 -16.84
CA ASP A 21 -31.76 16.14 -17.86
C ASP A 21 -30.65 15.22 -18.40
N LEU A 22 -29.59 14.99 -17.61
CA LEU A 22 -28.44 14.18 -18.03
C LEU A 22 -28.88 12.72 -18.32
N PRO A 23 -28.66 12.20 -19.54
CA PRO A 23 -29.01 10.82 -19.86
C PRO A 23 -28.27 9.80 -18.98
N LEU A 24 -28.94 8.69 -18.65
CA LEU A 24 -28.34 7.62 -17.82
C LEU A 24 -27.05 7.04 -18.40
N SER A 25 -26.93 6.94 -19.73
CA SER A 25 -25.70 6.49 -20.40
C SER A 25 -24.53 7.44 -20.11
N GLU A 26 -24.76 8.74 -20.20
CA GLU A 26 -23.75 9.77 -19.96
C GLU A 26 -23.39 9.87 -18.48
N TRP A 27 -24.39 9.78 -17.59
CA TRP A 27 -24.17 9.69 -16.15
C TRP A 27 -23.27 8.50 -15.77
N ARG A 28 -23.52 7.31 -16.35
CA ARG A 28 -22.69 6.12 -16.13
C ARG A 28 -21.27 6.31 -16.66
N HIS A 29 -21.14 6.90 -17.85
CA HIS A 29 -19.83 7.17 -18.44
C HIS A 29 -19.00 8.13 -17.58
N LEU A 30 -19.61 9.21 -17.08
CA LEU A 30 -18.96 10.14 -16.15
C LEU A 30 -18.53 9.42 -14.86
N GLY A 31 -19.40 8.58 -14.29
CA GLY A 31 -19.05 7.77 -13.12
C GLY A 31 -17.84 6.86 -13.37
N GLN A 32 -17.76 6.22 -14.54
CA GLN A 32 -16.62 5.40 -14.94
C GLN A 32 -15.34 6.23 -15.08
N GLN A 33 -15.40 7.40 -15.71
CA GLN A 33 -14.24 8.28 -15.84
C GLN A 33 -13.72 8.78 -14.48
N ILE A 34 -14.62 9.18 -13.58
CA ILE A 34 -14.27 9.59 -12.22
C ILE A 34 -13.58 8.43 -11.50
N HIS A 35 -14.12 7.22 -11.62
CA HIS A 35 -13.52 6.04 -11.02
C HIS A 35 -12.13 5.75 -11.58
N VAL A 36 -11.95 5.78 -12.91
CA VAL A 36 -10.66 5.54 -13.56
C VAL A 36 -9.62 6.55 -13.10
N ILE A 37 -9.96 7.84 -13.03
CA ILE A 37 -9.04 8.88 -12.54
C ILE A 37 -8.68 8.64 -11.08
N ALA A 38 -9.68 8.36 -10.24
CA ALA A 38 -9.46 8.11 -8.81
C ALA A 38 -8.56 6.90 -8.58
N ASP A 39 -8.81 5.78 -9.26
CA ASP A 39 -8.01 4.57 -9.12
C ASP A 39 -6.59 4.75 -9.71
N SER A 40 -6.47 5.41 -10.87
CA SER A 40 -5.18 5.69 -11.51
C SER A 40 -4.31 6.64 -10.69
N SER A 41 -4.91 7.53 -9.91
CA SER A 41 -4.16 8.49 -9.09
C SER A 41 -3.21 7.83 -8.09
N ALA A 42 -3.54 6.64 -7.57
CA ALA A 42 -2.66 5.89 -6.69
C ALA A 42 -1.41 5.40 -7.42
N TRP A 43 -1.55 4.92 -8.66
CA TRP A 43 -0.42 4.58 -9.52
C TRP A 43 0.46 5.79 -9.78
N TRP A 44 -0.11 6.92 -10.20
CA TRP A 44 0.64 8.13 -10.53
C TRP A 44 1.39 8.70 -9.32
N LEU A 45 0.78 8.69 -8.13
CA LEU A 45 1.43 9.11 -6.90
C LEU A 45 2.59 8.16 -6.53
N GLY A 46 2.41 6.86 -6.75
CA GLY A 46 3.48 5.87 -6.57
C GLY A 46 4.66 6.11 -7.52
N ASP A 47 4.38 6.25 -8.81
CA ASP A 47 5.38 6.50 -9.86
C ASP A 47 6.14 7.81 -9.61
N TRP A 48 5.43 8.86 -9.23
CA TRP A 48 6.00 10.15 -8.87
C TRP A 48 6.97 10.05 -7.68
N LEU A 49 6.63 9.26 -6.66
CA LEU A 49 7.50 9.03 -5.49
C LEU A 49 8.70 8.13 -5.81
N ILE A 50 8.54 7.17 -6.72
CA ILE A 50 9.62 6.31 -7.20
C ILE A 50 10.64 7.16 -7.98
N PHE A 51 10.17 7.95 -8.95
CA PHE A 51 11.02 8.87 -9.71
C PHE A 51 11.83 9.81 -8.81
N GLY A 52 11.19 10.35 -7.78
CA GLY A 52 11.84 11.26 -6.85
C GLY A 52 12.90 10.62 -5.94
N GLN A 53 13.00 9.28 -5.87
CA GLN A 53 13.90 8.59 -4.97
C GLN A 53 15.37 8.96 -5.19
N ASP A 54 15.80 9.00 -6.46
CA ASP A 54 17.21 9.23 -6.80
C ASP A 54 17.57 10.72 -6.89
N HIS A 55 16.57 11.57 -7.01
CA HIS A 55 16.74 13.00 -7.30
C HIS A 55 16.45 13.91 -6.11
N TYR A 56 15.62 13.45 -5.16
CA TYR A 56 15.11 14.29 -4.06
C TYR A 56 15.10 13.53 -2.73
N PRO A 57 16.16 13.67 -1.90
CA PRO A 57 16.23 13.05 -0.58
C PRO A 57 15.02 13.37 0.31
N ASP A 58 14.52 14.61 0.25
CA ASP A 58 13.38 15.10 1.03
C ASP A 58 11.99 14.80 0.41
N ARG A 59 11.89 13.92 -0.61
CA ARG A 59 10.65 13.74 -1.40
C ARG A 59 9.40 13.46 -0.57
N TYR A 60 9.50 12.62 0.46
CA TYR A 60 8.34 12.30 1.31
C TYR A 60 7.89 13.52 2.12
N ARG A 61 8.83 14.32 2.61
CA ARG A 61 8.51 15.58 3.31
C ARG A 61 7.82 16.58 2.37
N GLN A 62 8.25 16.64 1.11
CA GLN A 62 7.60 17.49 0.10
C GLN A 62 6.21 16.95 -0.28
N ALA A 63 6.07 15.64 -0.49
CA ALA A 63 4.81 14.98 -0.78
C ALA A 63 3.78 15.15 0.33
N LEU A 64 4.19 15.04 1.60
CA LEU A 64 3.32 15.30 2.75
C LEU A 64 2.85 16.76 2.85
N LYS A 65 3.64 17.72 2.37
CA LYS A 65 3.24 19.13 2.32
C LYS A 65 2.30 19.44 1.16
N GLN A 66 2.49 18.78 0.02
CA GLN A 66 1.77 19.05 -1.22
C GLN A 66 0.48 18.23 -1.34
N THR A 67 0.43 17.08 -0.69
CA THR A 67 -0.74 16.20 -0.64
C THR A 67 -1.40 16.29 0.74
N SER A 68 -2.69 15.95 0.80
CA SER A 68 -3.39 15.76 2.08
C SER A 68 -3.36 14.30 2.55
N LEU A 69 -2.43 13.50 2.02
CA LEU A 69 -2.28 12.08 2.33
C LEU A 69 -1.24 11.90 3.45
N ASP A 70 -1.44 10.86 4.26
CA ASP A 70 -0.45 10.49 5.27
C ASP A 70 0.73 9.72 4.67
N TYR A 71 1.81 9.63 5.44
CA TYR A 71 3.04 8.98 5.02
C TYR A 71 2.86 7.49 4.68
N GLN A 72 2.03 6.78 5.46
CA GLN A 72 1.81 5.35 5.28
C GLN A 72 1.09 5.07 3.96
N THR A 73 0.11 5.90 3.60
CA THR A 73 -0.61 5.83 2.34
C THR A 73 0.34 6.06 1.16
N LEU A 74 1.14 7.12 1.21
CA LEU A 74 2.14 7.42 0.17
C LEU A 74 3.19 6.32 0.02
N ARG A 75 3.69 5.80 1.14
CA ARG A 75 4.65 4.69 1.15
C ARG A 75 4.04 3.42 0.54
N ASN A 76 2.77 3.12 0.86
CA ASN A 76 2.07 1.98 0.29
C ASN A 76 1.91 2.13 -1.24
N TYR A 77 1.57 3.32 -1.72
CA TYR A 77 1.47 3.58 -3.16
C TYR A 77 2.80 3.35 -3.88
N ALA A 78 3.89 3.92 -3.36
CA ALA A 78 5.23 3.71 -3.92
C ALA A 78 5.66 2.24 -3.87
N TRP A 79 5.34 1.51 -2.80
CA TRP A 79 5.67 0.09 -2.67
C TRP A 79 4.94 -0.78 -3.69
N VAL A 80 3.63 -0.60 -3.87
CA VAL A 80 2.85 -1.34 -4.88
C VAL A 80 3.30 -0.96 -6.30
N ALA A 81 3.50 0.33 -6.58
CA ALA A 81 3.97 0.80 -7.89
C ALA A 81 5.34 0.21 -8.28
N ARG A 82 6.23 0.00 -7.31
CA ARG A 82 7.53 -0.65 -7.52
C ARG A 82 7.41 -2.16 -7.73
N LYS A 83 6.43 -2.81 -7.09
CA LYS A 83 6.20 -4.24 -7.26
C LYS A 83 5.57 -4.57 -8.62
N PHE A 84 4.81 -3.63 -9.19
CA PHE A 84 4.17 -3.78 -10.49
C PHE A 84 4.64 -2.69 -11.43
N GLU A 85 5.72 -2.96 -12.16
CA GLU A 85 6.15 -2.13 -13.29
C GLU A 85 5.00 -1.97 -14.30
N PRO A 86 4.96 -0.88 -15.12
CA PRO A 86 3.83 -0.56 -16.00
C PRO A 86 3.30 -1.74 -16.82
N ASP A 87 4.18 -2.61 -17.34
CA ASP A 87 3.81 -3.76 -18.15
C ASP A 87 3.11 -4.88 -17.37
N ARG A 88 3.27 -4.92 -16.04
CA ARG A 88 2.60 -5.88 -15.15
C ARG A 88 1.29 -5.36 -14.57
N ARG A 89 0.93 -4.09 -14.82
CA ARG A 89 -0.30 -3.49 -14.30
C ARG A 89 -1.48 -3.88 -15.18
N ARG A 90 -2.47 -4.56 -14.61
CA ARG A 90 -3.62 -5.05 -15.37
C ARG A 90 -4.73 -4.00 -15.40
N GLY A 91 -4.98 -3.39 -16.56
CA GLY A 91 -5.97 -2.32 -16.71
C GLY A 91 -7.42 -2.72 -16.37
N LYS A 92 -7.74 -4.02 -16.32
CA LYS A 92 -9.06 -4.52 -15.86
C LYS A 92 -9.17 -4.62 -14.33
N LEU A 93 -8.06 -4.52 -13.61
CA LEU A 93 -7.99 -4.65 -12.16
C LEU A 93 -7.57 -3.32 -11.55
N SER A 94 -8.22 -2.98 -10.44
CA SER A 94 -7.93 -1.74 -9.74
C SER A 94 -6.56 -1.77 -9.04
N PHE A 95 -6.00 -0.61 -8.70
CA PHE A 95 -4.78 -0.50 -7.88
C PHE A 95 -4.87 -1.37 -6.62
N GLN A 96 -6.04 -1.41 -6.00
CA GLN A 96 -6.25 -2.17 -4.76
C GLN A 96 -6.19 -3.69 -4.96
N HIS A 97 -6.50 -4.23 -6.15
CA HIS A 97 -6.29 -5.67 -6.40
C HIS A 97 -4.80 -6.01 -6.33
N HIS A 98 -3.97 -5.18 -6.96
CA HIS A 98 -2.52 -5.30 -6.94
C HIS A 98 -1.97 -5.14 -5.51
N ALA A 99 -2.51 -4.21 -4.73
CA ALA A 99 -2.13 -4.04 -3.33
C ALA A 99 -2.39 -5.30 -2.46
N GLU A 100 -3.46 -6.05 -2.69
CA GLU A 100 -3.76 -7.28 -1.93
C GLU A 100 -2.74 -8.40 -2.18
N VAL A 101 -2.12 -8.43 -3.37
CA VAL A 101 -1.14 -9.46 -3.76
C VAL A 101 0.31 -8.99 -3.68
N ALA A 102 0.57 -7.70 -3.48
CA ALA A 102 1.92 -7.10 -3.56
C ALA A 102 2.97 -7.73 -2.61
N ALA A 103 2.51 -8.39 -1.54
CA ALA A 103 3.37 -9.09 -0.57
C ALA A 103 3.66 -10.56 -0.93
N LEU A 104 2.99 -11.12 -1.95
CA LEU A 104 3.20 -12.49 -2.43
C LEU A 104 4.43 -12.58 -3.34
N ALA A 105 4.89 -13.80 -3.62
CA ALA A 105 5.91 -14.03 -4.65
C ALA A 105 5.37 -13.63 -6.03
N GLU A 106 6.26 -13.30 -6.97
CA GLU A 106 5.86 -12.80 -8.29
C GLU A 106 4.99 -13.80 -9.07
N SER A 107 5.30 -15.09 -8.99
CA SER A 107 4.49 -16.17 -9.60
C SER A 107 3.07 -16.20 -9.03
N GLU A 108 2.94 -16.10 -7.71
CA GLU A 108 1.65 -16.11 -7.02
C GLU A 108 0.85 -14.83 -7.32
N GLN A 109 1.52 -13.67 -7.40
CA GLN A 109 0.88 -12.42 -7.83
C GLN A 109 0.21 -12.60 -9.19
N GLU A 110 0.93 -13.17 -10.15
CA GLU A 110 0.44 -13.39 -11.51
C GLU A 110 -0.75 -14.37 -11.53
N GLU A 111 -0.66 -15.46 -10.79
CA GLU A 111 -1.75 -16.43 -10.65
C GLU A 111 -3.01 -15.80 -10.06
N TRP A 112 -2.87 -15.06 -8.97
CA TRP A 112 -4.00 -14.44 -8.27
C TRP A 112 -4.63 -13.30 -9.08
N LEU A 113 -3.84 -12.50 -9.78
CA LEU A 113 -4.36 -11.46 -10.67
C LEU A 113 -5.08 -12.07 -11.87
N THR A 114 -4.59 -13.18 -12.43
CA THR A 114 -5.29 -13.90 -13.52
C THR A 114 -6.63 -14.41 -13.07
N ARG A 115 -6.69 -15.09 -11.91
CA ARG A 115 -7.95 -15.55 -11.34
C ARG A 115 -8.92 -14.41 -11.06
N ALA A 116 -8.42 -13.28 -10.55
CA ALA A 116 -9.26 -12.11 -10.27
C ALA A 116 -9.82 -11.49 -11.54
N GLU A 117 -9.03 -11.39 -12.60
CA GLU A 117 -9.45 -10.80 -13.88
C GLU A 117 -10.44 -11.71 -14.62
N GLU A 118 -10.13 -13.00 -14.75
CA GLU A 118 -11.00 -13.99 -15.41
C GLU A 118 -12.31 -14.20 -14.64
N GLY A 119 -12.24 -14.23 -13.32
CA GLY A 119 -13.39 -14.40 -12.44
C GLY A 119 -14.19 -13.13 -12.20
N GLY A 120 -13.75 -11.97 -12.70
CA GLY A 120 -14.37 -10.68 -12.41
C GLY A 120 -14.47 -10.37 -10.92
N TRP A 121 -13.47 -10.78 -10.14
CA TRP A 121 -13.51 -10.68 -8.69
C TRP A 121 -13.41 -9.24 -8.24
N THR A 122 -14.16 -8.90 -7.19
CA THR A 122 -13.86 -7.69 -6.43
C THR A 122 -12.60 -7.90 -5.58
N ARG A 123 -11.90 -6.82 -5.24
CA ARG A 123 -10.77 -6.85 -4.28
C ARG A 123 -11.12 -7.59 -2.99
N ASN A 124 -12.33 -7.41 -2.46
CA ASN A 124 -12.77 -8.12 -1.27
C ASN A 124 -12.88 -9.64 -1.49
N ALA A 125 -13.30 -10.09 -2.68
CA ALA A 125 -13.35 -11.50 -3.03
C ALA A 125 -11.93 -12.07 -3.17
N LEU A 126 -11.05 -11.38 -3.91
CA LEU A 126 -9.63 -11.75 -4.02
C LEU A 126 -8.98 -11.92 -2.65
N ARG A 127 -9.14 -10.94 -1.76
CA ARG A 127 -8.62 -10.97 -0.39
C ARG A 127 -9.13 -12.17 0.41
N ARG A 128 -10.41 -12.56 0.26
CA ARG A 128 -10.95 -13.74 0.93
C ARG A 128 -10.31 -15.03 0.41
N GLN A 129 -10.14 -15.14 -0.91
CA GLN A 129 -9.55 -16.32 -1.54
C GLN A 129 -8.09 -16.51 -1.12
N ILE A 130 -7.28 -15.44 -1.12
CA ILE A 130 -5.89 -15.48 -0.64
C ILE A 130 -5.82 -15.95 0.83
N ARG A 131 -6.72 -15.47 1.70
CA ARG A 131 -6.75 -15.89 3.11
C ARG A 131 -7.07 -17.38 3.26
N MET A 132 -8.01 -17.90 2.48
CA MET A 132 -8.38 -19.32 2.50
C MET A 132 -7.22 -20.20 2.03
N TRP A 133 -6.53 -19.76 0.97
CA TRP A 133 -5.34 -20.44 0.46
C TRP A 133 -4.21 -20.50 1.50
N ARG A 134 -3.89 -19.37 2.15
CA ARG A 134 -2.85 -19.33 3.21
C ARG A 134 -3.16 -20.18 4.44
N GLN A 135 -4.44 -20.49 4.69
CA GLN A 135 -4.86 -21.33 5.82
C GLN A 135 -4.90 -22.82 5.45
N SER A 136 -4.66 -23.17 4.18
CA SER A 136 -4.54 -24.57 3.77
C SER A 136 -3.16 -25.12 4.17
N PRO A 137 -3.08 -26.34 4.71
CA PRO A 137 -1.81 -26.93 5.18
C PRO A 137 -0.67 -26.97 4.16
N GLU A 138 -0.98 -26.94 2.86
CA GLU A 138 0.02 -26.88 1.76
C GLU A 138 0.75 -25.54 1.64
N ALA A 139 0.19 -24.42 2.13
CA ALA A 139 0.79 -23.09 2.00
C ALA A 139 1.76 -22.74 3.16
N ALA A 140 1.92 -23.64 4.14
CA ALA A 140 2.69 -23.37 5.35
C ALA A 140 4.22 -23.43 5.14
N ASP A 141 4.71 -23.81 3.95
CA ASP A 141 6.12 -24.13 3.74
C ASP A 141 6.98 -22.99 3.18
N GLU A 142 6.43 -21.88 2.65
CA GLU A 142 7.26 -20.76 2.18
C GLU A 142 6.63 -19.39 2.47
N SER A 143 7.35 -18.55 3.23
CA SER A 143 7.03 -17.17 3.67
C SER A 143 6.23 -17.01 4.98
N GLY A 144 6.95 -16.94 6.10
CA GLY A 144 6.42 -16.48 7.39
C GLY A 144 6.36 -14.95 7.47
N VAL A 145 5.17 -14.37 7.73
CA VAL A 145 5.04 -12.94 8.03
C VAL A 145 5.38 -12.68 9.50
N VAL A 146 6.47 -11.96 9.75
CA VAL A 146 6.83 -11.49 11.11
C VAL A 146 6.19 -10.12 11.35
N GLN A 147 5.29 -10.02 12.33
CA GLN A 147 4.73 -8.74 12.78
C GLN A 147 5.36 -8.32 14.11
N VAL A 148 5.88 -7.10 14.16
CA VAL A 148 6.46 -6.51 15.37
C VAL A 148 5.65 -5.28 15.77
N SER A 149 5.10 -5.30 16.98
CA SER A 149 4.49 -4.13 17.61
C SER A 149 5.56 -3.35 18.37
N VAL A 150 5.75 -2.08 18.01
CA VAL A 150 6.73 -1.19 18.65
C VAL A 150 6.08 0.09 19.14
N VAL A 151 6.46 0.51 20.34
CA VAL A 151 6.09 1.80 20.90
C VAL A 151 6.67 2.95 20.07
N ALA A 152 5.95 4.08 20.02
CA ALA A 152 6.27 5.21 19.14
C ALA A 152 7.71 5.71 19.27
N GLU A 153 8.27 5.74 20.49
CA GLU A 153 9.64 6.19 20.73
C GLU A 153 10.69 5.30 20.04
N ARG A 154 10.51 3.97 20.07
CA ARG A 154 11.41 3.02 19.40
C ARG A 154 11.32 3.16 17.89
N ARG A 155 10.11 3.33 17.38
CA ARG A 155 9.86 3.56 15.95
C ARG A 155 10.59 4.83 15.46
N ILE A 156 10.43 5.95 16.16
CA ILE A 156 11.09 7.23 15.80
C ILE A 156 12.62 7.06 15.77
N ARG A 157 13.18 6.35 16.75
CA ARG A 157 14.62 6.10 16.83
C ARG A 157 15.13 5.28 15.65
N TRP A 158 14.39 4.23 15.26
CA TRP A 158 14.73 3.40 14.12
C TRP A 158 14.56 4.14 12.79
N GLU A 159 13.52 4.96 12.66
CA GLU A 159 13.32 5.81 11.47
C GLU A 159 14.50 6.75 11.27
N ARG A 160 14.99 7.36 12.36
CA ARG A 160 16.17 8.23 12.31
C ARG A 160 17.47 7.48 12.02
N ALA A 161 17.64 6.28 12.56
CA ALA A 161 18.81 5.45 12.29
C ALA A 161 18.85 4.99 10.83
N ALA A 162 17.69 4.58 10.28
CA ALA A 162 17.55 4.23 8.88
C ALA A 162 17.86 5.42 7.96
N GLU A 163 17.37 6.62 8.32
CA GLU A 163 17.65 7.85 7.59
C GLU A 163 19.15 8.18 7.55
N ILE A 164 19.87 8.05 8.68
CA ILE A 164 21.33 8.24 8.74
C ILE A 164 22.06 7.22 7.86
N ALA A 165 21.57 5.98 7.80
CA ALA A 165 22.10 4.94 6.93
C ALA A 165 21.71 5.10 5.46
N GLY A 166 20.87 6.10 5.11
CA GLY A 166 20.39 6.32 3.75
C GLY A 166 19.35 5.29 3.28
N LEU A 167 18.73 4.56 4.21
CA LEU A 167 17.81 3.46 3.92
C LEU A 167 16.38 3.76 4.42
N GLY A 168 15.40 3.10 3.81
CA GLY A 168 14.04 3.07 4.35
C GLY A 168 13.98 2.21 5.61
N LEU A 169 13.12 2.55 6.58
CA LEU A 169 13.02 1.85 7.87
C LEU A 169 12.94 0.32 7.73
N MET A 170 12.13 -0.20 6.80
CA MET A 170 11.98 -1.65 6.63
C MET A 170 13.22 -2.30 6.04
N ASP A 171 13.86 -1.65 5.06
CA ASP A 171 15.09 -2.17 4.43
C ASP A 171 16.23 -2.16 5.45
N TRP A 172 16.31 -1.10 6.25
CA TRP A 172 17.23 -0.99 7.38
C TRP A 172 16.97 -2.06 8.45
N ILE A 173 15.70 -2.30 8.84
CA ILE A 173 15.37 -3.35 9.82
C ILE A 173 15.77 -4.74 9.32
N VAL A 174 15.47 -5.08 8.05
CA VAL A 174 15.82 -6.38 7.48
C VAL A 174 17.34 -6.55 7.47
N GLN A 175 18.08 -5.56 6.96
CA GLN A 175 19.54 -5.60 6.93
C GLN A 175 20.15 -5.77 8.33
N MET A 176 19.66 -5.01 9.32
CA MET A 176 20.16 -5.12 10.70
C MET A 176 19.85 -6.48 11.35
N LEU A 177 18.72 -7.10 11.01
CA LEU A 177 18.36 -8.43 11.50
C LEU A 177 19.22 -9.53 10.85
N ASP A 178 19.51 -9.41 9.55
CA ASP A 178 20.38 -10.34 8.83
C ASP A 178 21.83 -10.25 9.36
N GLU A 179 22.38 -9.04 9.51
CA GLU A 179 23.72 -8.84 10.10
C GLU A 179 23.82 -9.38 11.53
N ALA A 180 22.75 -9.24 12.33
CA ALA A 180 22.70 -9.78 13.68
C ALA A 180 22.58 -11.31 13.71
N ALA A 181 21.93 -11.91 12.71
CA ALA A 181 21.81 -13.35 12.57
C ALA A 181 23.14 -14.00 12.13
N ASP A 182 23.91 -13.32 11.28
CA ASP A 182 25.24 -13.75 10.83
C ASP A 182 26.35 -13.44 11.85
N GLY A 183 26.08 -12.56 12.82
CA GLY A 183 26.96 -12.23 13.93
C GLY A 183 26.83 -13.17 15.15
N PRO A 184 27.74 -13.10 16.14
CA PRO A 184 27.59 -13.84 17.39
C PRO A 184 26.35 -13.35 18.15
N VAL A 185 25.41 -14.29 18.40
CA VAL A 185 24.11 -14.00 19.03
C VAL A 185 24.31 -13.28 20.38
N PRO A 186 23.82 -12.05 20.54
CA PRO A 186 23.88 -11.35 21.81
C PRO A 186 23.04 -12.10 22.85
N HIS A 187 23.63 -12.45 23.99
CA HIS A 187 22.85 -12.97 25.12
C HIS A 187 21.91 -11.87 25.61
N ILE A 188 20.61 -12.01 25.30
CA ILE A 188 19.56 -11.20 25.90
C ILE A 188 19.21 -11.86 27.24
N PRO A 189 19.48 -11.24 28.39
CA PRO A 189 19.02 -11.77 29.67
C PRO A 189 17.49 -11.73 29.66
N GLY A 190 16.85 -12.90 29.86
CA GLY A 190 15.42 -12.96 30.11
C GLY A 190 15.05 -12.13 31.34
N PRO A 191 13.79 -11.66 31.48
CA PRO A 191 13.37 -10.96 32.68
C PRO A 191 13.72 -11.82 33.89
N ALA A 192 14.56 -11.28 34.78
CA ALA A 192 14.91 -11.94 36.03
C ALA A 192 13.61 -12.37 36.72
N ALA A 193 13.46 -13.68 36.94
CA ALA A 193 12.36 -14.18 37.75
C ALA A 193 12.44 -13.47 39.10
N ASP A 194 11.43 -12.67 39.40
CA ASP A 194 11.28 -12.00 40.68
C ASP A 194 11.24 -13.07 41.79
N PRO A 195 12.26 -13.16 42.67
CA PRO A 195 12.30 -14.19 43.71
C PRO A 195 11.26 -13.97 44.82
N SER A 196 10.48 -12.89 44.78
CA SER A 196 9.57 -12.51 45.86
C SER A 196 8.16 -13.12 45.80
N ALA A 197 7.87 -14.04 44.87
CA ALA A 197 6.56 -14.71 44.78
C ALA A 197 6.45 -16.06 45.53
N LEU A 198 7.49 -16.49 46.26
CA LEU A 198 7.43 -17.67 47.12
C LEU A 198 7.94 -17.31 48.52
N GLY A 199 7.08 -16.71 49.34
CA GLY A 199 7.33 -16.62 50.79
C GLY A 199 6.62 -15.47 51.51
N ALA A 200 5.31 -15.59 51.74
CA ALA A 200 4.59 -15.22 52.98
C ALA A 200 3.07 -15.36 52.75
#